data_AF-A0A3A4PWF8-F1
#
_entry.id   AF-A0A3A4PWF8-F1
#
_cell.length_a   1.000
_cell.length_b   1.000
_cell.length_c   1.000
_cell.angle_alpha   90.00
_cell.angle_beta   90.00
_cell.angle_gamma   90.00
#
_symmetry.space_group_name_H-M   'P 1'
#
loop_
_entity.id
_entity.type
_entity.pdbx_description
1 polymer ?
#
loop_
_entity_poly.entity_id
_entity_poly.type
_entity_poly.pdbx_seq_one_letter_code
_entity_poly.pdbx_strand_id
1 'polypeptide(L)'
;MGLWLAMMLSGGSADPPAPQAEEWVGVYVVHAKDAQELRLHLQRDGRFEYHLADPPGTGNIHTGGNVHTGGNVHTGGNVHTGGNVHTGGQVHAGQWSARGTFIRLSPEGVDDESGFPDVVVRWMGVRWSGRRYLVPEGRIVEFCNAINLGVEPRRTADGGFPLADGDWERPASGTPTLPPEWREYLLEAPLAGTLTEWLGEGYARMWFRDGGRLRGGMRFVMFDATRETPRTASVKILCPCEGHAKVMPVADWRLEVAWRPRGAQDAGDPGRGAEAEGQAPFDTADLELGDVGVAPAAMPPPAATPPVRYLEEMAAWPPEYSRPAPPMTPADQERFVIEWSAAASNVEQIVGASQLSRLSRWAAEETPQADLPRGWAAGLRLDPTHADAQGRRVLWTHETAAGPKLPAHVPIVHRHVVVAAVYDIERRVIDAVYVTIRGWAEE
;
A
#
# COMPACT_ATOMS: atom_id res chain seq x y z
N MET A 1 5.49 23.65 -62.91
CA MET A 1 6.61 23.35 -63.83
C MET A 1 7.43 24.62 -63.93
N GLY A 2 8.61 24.79 -63.36
CA GLY A 2 9.68 23.85 -63.03
C GLY A 2 10.94 24.26 -63.80
N LEU A 3 12.06 24.38 -63.07
CA LEU A 3 13.47 24.46 -63.53
C LEU A 3 14.00 25.81 -64.08
N TRP A 4 15.26 26.26 -63.87
CA TRP A 4 16.51 25.84 -63.18
C TRP A 4 17.49 27.07 -63.26
N LEU A 5 18.33 27.46 -62.27
CA LEU A 5 19.59 26.90 -61.69
C LEU A 5 20.91 27.48 -62.30
N ALA A 6 21.79 28.04 -61.44
CA ALA A 6 23.27 27.81 -61.29
C ALA A 6 24.00 29.06 -60.70
N MET A 7 24.53 29.04 -59.44
CA MET A 7 25.89 28.65 -58.96
C MET A 7 27.06 29.50 -59.52
N MET A 8 27.95 30.14 -58.73
CA MET A 8 28.99 29.57 -57.83
C MET A 8 29.64 30.62 -56.89
N LEU A 9 29.83 30.29 -55.60
CA LEU A 9 31.10 30.11 -54.81
C LEU A 9 31.74 31.35 -54.12
N SER A 10 31.66 31.39 -52.79
CA SER A 10 32.85 31.50 -51.92
C SER A 10 32.49 30.95 -50.52
N GLY A 11 33.39 30.13 -49.97
CA GLY A 11 33.17 29.36 -48.75
C GLY A 11 33.51 30.15 -47.47
N GLY A 12 32.72 29.91 -46.43
CA GLY A 12 33.04 30.22 -45.04
C GLY A 12 32.36 29.16 -44.18
N SER A 13 33.13 28.47 -43.34
CA SER A 13 32.61 27.48 -42.40
C SER A 13 31.74 28.18 -41.36
N ALA A 14 30.43 27.92 -41.39
CA ALA A 14 29.54 28.28 -40.30
C ALA A 14 29.53 27.14 -39.29
N ASP A 15 29.86 27.45 -38.03
CA ASP A 15 29.55 26.59 -36.90
C ASP A 15 28.04 26.28 -36.89
N PRO A 16 27.63 25.06 -36.53
CA PRO A 16 26.21 24.76 -36.35
C PRO A 16 25.64 25.65 -35.22
N PRO A 17 24.41 26.16 -35.37
CA PRO A 17 23.77 26.90 -34.29
C PRO A 17 23.69 26.02 -33.04
N ALA A 18 24.03 26.60 -31.88
CA ALA A 18 23.90 25.94 -30.60
C ALA A 18 22.49 25.33 -30.46
N PRO A 19 22.36 24.10 -29.92
CA PRO A 19 21.06 23.50 -29.70
C PRO A 19 20.22 24.44 -28.84
N GLN A 20 19.00 24.72 -29.31
CA GLN A 20 18.01 25.51 -28.57
C GLN A 20 17.88 24.91 -27.17
N ALA A 21 18.01 25.74 -26.13
CA ALA A 21 17.93 25.32 -24.75
C ALA A 21 16.62 24.54 -24.53
N GLU A 22 16.73 23.25 -24.21
CA GLU A 22 15.59 22.44 -23.81
C GLU A 22 14.99 23.06 -22.54
N GLU A 23 13.70 23.38 -22.62
CA GLU A 23 12.99 24.15 -21.61
C GLU A 23 12.68 23.27 -20.39
N TRP A 24 13.48 23.42 -19.32
CA TRP A 24 13.30 22.70 -18.06
C TRP A 24 11.99 23.08 -17.36
N VAL A 25 11.24 22.08 -16.88
CA VAL A 25 9.92 22.34 -16.26
C VAL A 25 10.01 22.40 -14.72
N GLY A 26 11.19 22.05 -14.16
CA GLY A 26 11.73 22.53 -12.86
C GLY A 26 12.45 21.50 -11.98
N VAL A 27 12.81 21.88 -10.75
CA VAL A 27 13.85 21.25 -9.91
C VAL A 27 13.27 20.71 -8.59
N TYR A 28 13.75 19.59 -8.06
CA TYR A 28 13.39 19.04 -6.74
C TYR A 28 14.61 18.96 -5.87
N VAL A 29 14.53 19.39 -4.62
CA VAL A 29 15.64 19.29 -3.68
C VAL A 29 15.34 18.21 -2.64
N VAL A 30 16.17 17.16 -2.59
CA VAL A 30 16.10 16.12 -1.54
C VAL A 30 17.30 16.29 -0.61
N HIS A 31 17.03 16.56 0.66
CA HIS A 31 18.06 16.67 1.69
C HIS A 31 18.34 15.30 2.32
N ALA A 32 19.56 14.79 2.18
CA ALA A 32 20.04 13.66 2.96
C ALA A 32 20.54 14.13 4.35
N LYS A 33 20.56 13.22 5.32
CA LYS A 33 20.90 13.50 6.73
C LYS A 33 22.31 14.10 6.93
N ASP A 34 23.18 13.98 5.91
CA ASP A 34 24.59 14.38 5.94
C ASP A 34 24.90 15.59 5.02
N ALA A 35 23.94 16.52 4.88
CA ALA A 35 24.10 17.80 4.17
C ALA A 35 24.37 17.74 2.66
N GLN A 36 24.09 16.60 2.01
CA GLN A 36 24.06 16.53 0.55
C GLN A 36 22.67 16.84 0.00
N GLU A 37 22.65 17.70 -1.01
CA GLU A 37 21.45 18.16 -1.71
C GLU A 37 21.37 17.43 -3.05
N LEU A 38 20.34 16.63 -3.28
CA LEU A 38 20.07 16.02 -4.59
C LEU A 38 19.04 16.87 -5.32
N ARG A 39 19.43 17.47 -6.45
CA ARG A 39 18.53 18.18 -7.36
C ARG A 39 18.02 17.27 -8.46
N LEU A 40 16.74 16.92 -8.47
CA LEU A 40 16.13 16.19 -9.59
C LEU A 40 15.46 17.21 -10.51
N HIS A 41 15.71 17.16 -11.81
CA HIS A 41 15.10 18.02 -12.82
C HIS A 41 14.04 17.22 -13.59
N LEU A 42 12.76 17.57 -13.50
CA LEU A 42 11.72 16.90 -14.28
C LEU A 42 11.49 17.61 -15.60
N GLN A 43 11.69 16.87 -16.69
CA GLN A 43 11.40 17.28 -18.06
C GLN A 43 9.88 17.28 -18.35
N ARG A 44 9.50 17.96 -19.43
CA ARG A 44 8.09 18.17 -19.80
C ARG A 44 7.33 16.87 -20.06
N ASP A 45 8.03 15.84 -20.55
CA ASP A 45 7.51 14.52 -20.90
C ASP A 45 7.40 13.55 -19.71
N GLY A 46 7.79 13.98 -18.51
CA GLY A 46 7.75 13.15 -17.31
C GLY A 46 9.06 12.38 -17.03
N ARG A 47 10.11 12.56 -17.83
CA ARG A 47 11.45 12.04 -17.52
C ARG A 47 12.15 12.91 -16.48
N PHE A 48 12.99 12.27 -15.67
CA PHE A 48 13.83 12.95 -14.70
C PHE A 48 15.26 12.98 -15.22
N GLU A 49 15.88 14.15 -15.19
CA GLU A 49 17.32 14.33 -15.10
C GLU A 49 17.67 14.71 -13.67
N TYR A 50 18.96 14.72 -13.32
CA TYR A 50 19.38 15.06 -11.97
C TYR A 50 20.75 15.74 -12.00
N HIS A 51 20.97 16.52 -10.97
CA HIS A 51 22.22 17.14 -10.61
C HIS A 51 22.32 16.99 -9.09
N LEU A 52 23.39 16.43 -8.51
CA LEU A 52 23.61 16.73 -7.07
C LEU A 52 23.93 18.22 -7.00
N ALA A 53 23.32 18.96 -6.07
CA ALA A 53 23.52 20.40 -6.03
C ALA A 53 24.99 20.69 -5.73
N ASP A 54 25.61 21.37 -6.68
CA ASP A 54 26.96 21.85 -6.49
C ASP A 54 26.96 23.03 -5.52
N PRO A 55 27.86 23.07 -4.52
CA PRO A 55 28.34 24.35 -4.02
C PRO A 55 28.83 25.14 -5.25
N PRO A 56 28.74 26.48 -5.26
CA PRO A 56 29.04 27.27 -6.46
C PRO A 56 30.39 26.87 -7.08
N GLY A 57 30.37 26.10 -8.18
CA GLY A 57 31.58 25.67 -8.88
C GLY A 57 31.72 24.24 -9.39
N THR A 58 30.69 23.40 -9.61
CA THR A 58 30.91 22.16 -10.38
C THR A 58 30.05 22.01 -11.64
N GLY A 59 30.72 21.56 -12.69
CA GLY A 59 30.16 20.96 -13.89
C GLY A 59 30.92 19.65 -14.10
N ASN A 60 30.70 18.97 -15.22
CA ASN A 60 31.52 17.80 -15.58
C ASN A 60 33.00 18.12 -15.37
N ILE A 61 33.64 17.35 -14.47
CA ILE A 61 35.06 17.56 -14.20
C ILE A 61 35.81 16.87 -15.33
N HIS A 62 36.22 17.68 -16.31
CA HIS A 62 37.13 17.27 -17.37
C HIS A 62 38.55 17.71 -16.99
N THR A 63 39.35 16.78 -16.50
CA THR A 63 40.78 17.05 -16.31
C THR A 63 41.57 16.37 -17.42
N GLY A 64 42.41 17.15 -18.12
CA GLY A 64 43.31 16.61 -19.14
C GLY A 64 44.50 15.81 -18.59
N GLY A 65 44.52 15.51 -17.29
CA GLY A 65 45.64 14.85 -16.61
C GLY A 65 45.25 14.29 -15.24
N ASN A 66 46.26 13.87 -14.47
CA ASN A 66 46.08 13.23 -13.18
C ASN A 66 45.42 14.18 -12.17
N VAL A 67 44.53 13.64 -11.32
CA VAL A 67 43.84 14.38 -10.26
C VAL A 67 44.26 13.82 -8.92
N HIS A 68 44.74 14.69 -8.03
CA HIS A 68 45.08 14.33 -6.66
C HIS A 68 44.22 15.12 -5.68
N THR A 69 43.42 14.45 -4.85
CA THR A 69 42.65 15.09 -3.77
C THR A 69 43.07 14.52 -2.42
N GLY A 70 43.23 15.39 -1.42
CA GLY A 70 43.70 15.00 -0.08
C GLY A 70 42.62 14.44 0.85
N GLY A 71 41.40 14.23 0.37
CA GLY A 71 40.25 13.81 1.17
C GLY A 71 39.16 13.14 0.33
N ASN A 72 37.99 12.94 0.94
CA ASN A 72 36.84 12.36 0.25
C ASN A 72 36.40 13.25 -0.92
N VAL A 73 35.98 12.62 -2.02
CA VAL A 73 35.44 13.31 -3.19
C VAL A 73 34.01 12.86 -3.39
N HIS A 74 33.08 13.83 -3.40
CA HIS A 74 31.67 13.59 -3.71
C HIS A 74 31.38 14.34 -5.02
N THR A 75 31.05 13.61 -6.09
CA THR A 75 30.76 14.22 -7.39
C THR A 75 29.31 14.00 -7.78
N GLY A 76 28.68 15.09 -8.24
CA GLY A 76 27.30 15.10 -8.67
C GLY A 76 26.99 14.59 -10.06
N GLY A 77 28.02 14.46 -10.88
CA GLY A 77 27.94 14.09 -12.29
C GLY A 77 29.16 13.29 -12.73
N ASN A 78 29.32 13.14 -14.05
CA ASN A 78 30.38 12.32 -14.63
C ASN A 78 31.76 12.96 -14.42
N VAL A 79 32.73 12.14 -14.00
CA VAL A 79 34.14 12.52 -13.91
C VAL A 79 34.89 11.93 -15.10
N HIS A 80 35.45 12.78 -15.94
CA HIS A 80 36.26 12.37 -17.08
C HIS A 80 37.70 12.84 -16.89
N THR A 81 38.60 11.93 -16.55
CA THR A 81 40.03 12.24 -16.42
C THR A 81 40.82 11.63 -17.57
N GLY A 82 41.67 12.43 -18.20
CA GLY A 82 42.66 11.97 -19.18
C GLY A 82 43.87 11.27 -18.55
N GLY A 83 43.93 11.21 -17.21
CA GLY A 83 44.97 10.56 -16.42
C GLY A 83 44.42 9.89 -15.15
N ASN A 84 45.32 9.44 -14.27
CA ASN A 84 44.98 8.72 -13.04
C ASN A 84 44.32 9.63 -11.99
N VAL A 85 43.36 9.07 -11.26
CA VAL A 85 42.73 9.74 -10.10
C VAL A 85 43.27 9.12 -8.82
N HIS A 86 43.83 9.95 -7.94
CA HIS A 86 44.34 9.57 -6.63
C HIS A 86 43.59 10.37 -5.56
N THR A 87 42.69 9.72 -4.83
CA THR A 87 41.98 10.31 -3.71
C THR A 87 42.58 9.80 -2.40
N GLY A 88 42.86 10.71 -1.47
CA GLY A 88 43.26 10.37 -0.10
C GLY A 88 42.10 9.86 0.76
N GLY A 89 40.86 9.95 0.23
CA GLY A 89 39.63 9.46 0.86
C GLY A 89 38.73 8.69 -0.11
N GLN A 90 37.54 8.33 0.36
CA GLN A 90 36.52 7.58 -0.38
C GLN A 90 35.90 8.45 -1.49
N VAL A 91 35.51 7.82 -2.60
CA VAL A 91 34.68 8.44 -3.65
C VAL A 91 33.28 7.88 -3.49
N HIS A 92 32.27 8.77 -3.41
CA HIS A 92 30.86 8.36 -3.33
C HIS A 92 30.05 8.93 -4.51
N ALA A 93 29.40 8.05 -5.29
CA ALA A 93 28.55 8.27 -6.44
C ALA A 93 27.29 7.38 -6.32
N GLY A 94 26.18 7.95 -5.83
CA GLY A 94 24.89 7.27 -5.86
C GLY A 94 24.45 6.92 -7.28
N GLN A 95 23.78 5.79 -7.46
CA GLN A 95 23.20 5.38 -8.74
C GLN A 95 21.69 5.64 -8.76
N TRP A 96 21.13 5.86 -9.94
CA TRP A 96 19.69 5.87 -10.12
C TRP A 96 19.31 5.23 -11.45
N SER A 97 18.04 4.86 -11.57
CA SER A 97 17.44 4.46 -12.84
C SER A 97 15.99 4.91 -12.87
N ALA A 98 15.51 5.36 -14.04
CA ALA A 98 14.09 5.63 -14.25
C ALA A 98 13.46 4.59 -15.15
N ARG A 99 12.22 4.21 -14.84
CA ARG A 99 11.38 3.35 -15.67
C ARG A 99 9.94 3.84 -15.59
N GLY A 100 9.49 4.50 -16.67
CA GLY A 100 8.17 5.14 -16.69
C GLY A 100 8.09 6.28 -15.67
N THR A 101 7.07 6.26 -14.82
CA THR A 101 6.87 7.26 -13.75
C THR A 101 7.69 6.97 -12.49
N PHE A 102 8.46 5.88 -12.46
CA PHE A 102 9.23 5.48 -11.29
C PHE A 102 10.71 5.83 -11.43
N ILE A 103 11.30 6.33 -10.35
CA ILE A 103 12.73 6.53 -10.16
C ILE A 103 13.19 5.60 -9.05
N ARG A 104 14.20 4.78 -9.31
CA ARG A 104 14.94 4.05 -8.28
C ARG A 104 16.17 4.87 -7.93
N LEU A 105 16.32 5.24 -6.67
CA LEU A 105 17.56 5.81 -6.13
C LEU A 105 18.28 4.71 -5.35
N SER A 106 19.55 4.48 -5.65
CA SER A 106 20.43 3.50 -5.01
C SER A 106 21.64 4.24 -4.45
N PRO A 107 21.69 4.59 -3.15
CA PRO A 107 22.88 5.18 -2.58
C PRO A 107 24.06 4.21 -2.65
N GLU A 108 25.27 4.72 -2.89
CA GLU A 108 26.48 3.89 -2.90
C GLU A 108 26.90 3.50 -1.48
N GLY A 109 27.42 2.28 -1.31
CA GLY A 109 27.92 1.79 -0.02
C GLY A 109 26.86 1.21 0.92
N VAL A 110 25.61 1.08 0.46
CA VAL A 110 24.62 0.22 1.12
C VAL A 110 24.68 -1.14 0.46
N ASP A 111 25.63 -1.97 0.90
CA ASP A 111 25.64 -3.38 0.51
C ASP A 111 24.37 -4.05 1.06
N ASP A 112 23.76 -4.94 0.26
CA ASP A 112 22.55 -5.70 0.64
C ASP A 112 22.75 -6.48 1.96
N GLU A 113 24.01 -6.73 2.37
CA GLU A 113 24.38 -7.41 3.61
C GLU A 113 24.31 -6.54 4.88
N SER A 114 24.25 -5.21 4.75
CA SER A 114 24.23 -4.29 5.90
C SER A 114 22.94 -4.33 6.74
N GLY A 115 21.98 -5.19 6.37
CA GLY A 115 20.75 -5.37 7.13
C GLY A 115 19.83 -4.15 7.09
N PHE A 116 20.01 -3.25 6.12
CA PHE A 116 19.05 -2.20 5.78
C PHE A 116 18.25 -2.59 4.51
N PRO A 117 17.32 -3.57 4.59
CA PRO A 117 16.54 -4.06 3.44
C PRO A 117 15.58 -3.05 2.79
N ASP A 118 15.65 -1.75 3.14
CA ASP A 118 14.66 -0.74 2.75
C ASP A 118 15.23 0.52 2.05
N VAL A 119 16.54 0.63 1.80
CA VAL A 119 17.11 1.90 1.28
C VAL A 119 16.93 2.08 -0.23
N VAL A 120 16.58 1.01 -0.96
CA VAL A 120 16.15 1.14 -2.35
C VAL A 120 14.69 1.60 -2.37
N VAL A 121 14.50 2.90 -2.10
CA VAL A 121 13.19 3.53 -2.24
C VAL A 121 12.95 3.76 -3.71
N ARG A 122 11.97 3.05 -4.27
CA ARG A 122 11.34 3.45 -5.53
C ARG A 122 10.47 4.66 -5.25
N TRP A 123 10.66 5.69 -6.05
CA TRP A 123 9.92 6.93 -6.02
C TRP A 123 9.03 7.01 -7.25
N MET A 124 7.87 7.62 -7.11
CA MET A 124 6.91 7.85 -8.16
C MET A 124 6.80 9.35 -8.41
N GLY A 125 7.03 9.77 -9.65
CA GLY A 125 6.74 11.12 -10.10
C GLY A 125 5.23 11.32 -10.24
N VAL A 126 4.67 12.23 -9.46
CA VAL A 126 3.23 12.55 -9.49
C VAL A 126 3.05 14.00 -9.95
N ARG A 127 2.25 14.19 -11.01
CA ARG A 127 1.89 15.53 -11.48
C ARG A 127 0.53 15.94 -10.94
N TRP A 128 0.39 17.19 -10.54
CA TRP A 128 -0.88 17.75 -10.12
C TRP A 128 -1.03 19.16 -10.65
N SER A 129 -1.75 19.30 -11.76
CA SER A 129 -1.76 20.54 -12.53
C SER A 129 -0.32 20.96 -12.88
N GLY A 130 0.11 22.17 -12.49
CA GLY A 130 1.49 22.66 -12.67
C GLY A 130 2.49 22.18 -11.60
N ARG A 131 2.04 21.44 -10.58
CA ARG A 131 2.89 20.93 -9.49
C ARG A 131 3.43 19.55 -9.77
N ARG A 132 4.59 19.27 -9.19
CA ARG A 132 5.29 18.02 -9.41
C ARG A 132 5.82 17.52 -8.06
N TYR A 133 5.39 16.31 -7.69
CA TYR A 133 5.72 15.63 -6.44
C TYR A 133 6.59 14.41 -6.72
N LEU A 134 7.40 14.05 -5.74
CA LEU A 134 8.11 12.79 -5.69
C LEU A 134 7.60 12.00 -4.49
N VAL A 135 6.90 10.90 -4.74
CA VAL A 135 6.22 10.12 -3.69
C VAL A 135 6.85 8.74 -3.59
N PRO A 136 7.33 8.29 -2.41
CA PRO A 136 7.80 6.92 -2.25
C PRO A 136 6.70 5.92 -2.63
N GLU A 137 7.03 4.86 -3.37
CA GLU A 137 6.09 3.83 -3.83
C GLU A 137 5.31 3.25 -2.65
N GLY A 138 6.00 2.94 -1.54
CA GLY A 138 5.38 2.44 -0.30
C GLY A 138 4.54 3.48 0.47
N ARG A 139 4.52 4.75 0.06
CA ARG A 139 3.79 5.84 0.72
C ARG A 139 2.76 6.52 -0.17
N ILE A 140 2.45 5.96 -1.34
CA ILE A 140 1.47 6.56 -2.26
C ILE A 140 0.05 6.65 -1.66
N VAL A 141 -0.35 5.66 -0.85
CA VAL A 141 -1.64 5.70 -0.13
C VAL A 141 -1.63 6.81 0.93
N GLU A 142 -0.50 7.07 1.58
CA GLU A 142 -0.37 8.20 2.51
C GLU A 142 -0.49 9.55 1.79
N PHE A 143 0.04 9.65 0.57
CA PHE A 143 -0.12 10.83 -0.27
C PHE A 143 -1.57 11.06 -0.64
N CYS A 144 -2.30 10.02 -1.08
CA CYS A 144 -3.75 10.11 -1.32
C CYS A 144 -4.52 10.52 -0.05
N ASN A 145 -4.16 9.97 1.12
CA ASN A 145 -4.76 10.37 2.39
C ASN A 145 -4.50 11.86 2.70
N ALA A 146 -3.29 12.37 2.48
CA ALA A 146 -2.99 13.79 2.69
C ALA A 146 -3.85 14.71 1.80
N ILE A 147 -4.14 14.27 0.57
CA ILE A 147 -5.04 14.97 -0.34
C ILE A 147 -6.48 14.93 0.17
N ASN A 148 -6.97 13.75 0.53
CA ASN A 148 -8.34 13.56 1.03
C ASN A 148 -8.59 14.35 2.33
N LEU A 149 -7.54 14.55 3.15
CA LEU A 149 -7.59 15.35 4.37
C LEU A 149 -7.46 16.87 4.11
N GLY A 150 -7.22 17.28 2.87
CA GLY A 150 -6.97 18.68 2.51
C GLY A 150 -5.63 19.24 3.03
N VAL A 151 -4.72 18.36 3.47
CA VAL A 151 -3.34 18.73 3.83
C VAL A 151 -2.54 19.06 2.56
N GLU A 152 -2.79 18.29 1.49
CA GLU A 152 -2.34 18.60 0.15
C GLU A 152 -3.54 19.04 -0.71
N PRO A 153 -3.41 20.07 -1.55
CA PRO A 153 -2.17 20.74 -1.91
C PRO A 153 -1.72 21.78 -0.87
N ARG A 154 -0.47 21.70 -0.44
CA ARG A 154 0.10 22.66 0.52
C ARG A 154 0.46 23.99 -0.11
N ARG A 155 0.70 25.02 0.70
CA ARG A 155 1.11 26.37 0.24
C ARG A 155 2.53 26.77 0.67
N THR A 156 3.23 25.87 1.33
CA THR A 156 4.57 26.06 1.88
C THR A 156 5.53 25.04 1.27
N ALA A 157 6.83 25.34 1.33
CA ALA A 157 7.87 24.39 0.92
C ALA A 157 7.81 23.11 1.77
N ASP A 158 7.62 23.28 3.08
CA ASP A 158 7.57 22.19 4.05
C ASP A 158 6.31 21.32 3.89
N GLY A 159 6.50 20.00 3.78
CA GLY A 159 5.41 19.03 3.78
C GLY A 159 5.89 17.58 3.81
N GLY A 160 4.95 16.65 3.91
CA GLY A 160 5.25 15.21 4.11
C GLY A 160 5.79 14.47 2.89
N PHE A 161 5.76 15.12 1.72
CA PHE A 161 6.20 14.57 0.44
C PHE A 161 7.08 15.58 -0.29
N PRO A 162 8.23 15.19 -0.83
CA PRO A 162 9.03 16.10 -1.65
C PRO A 162 8.20 16.68 -2.80
N LEU A 163 8.26 18.00 -2.90
CA LEU A 163 7.63 18.80 -3.96
C LEU A 163 8.74 19.55 -4.66
N ALA A 164 8.62 19.74 -5.97
CA ALA A 164 9.59 20.52 -6.70
C ALA A 164 9.69 21.95 -6.14
N ASP A 165 10.90 22.48 -6.11
CA ASP A 165 11.22 23.81 -5.62
C ASP A 165 10.39 24.88 -6.34
N GLY A 166 9.74 25.75 -5.57
CA GLY A 166 8.80 26.76 -6.05
C GLY A 166 7.42 26.25 -6.48
N ASP A 167 7.19 24.93 -6.64
CA ASP A 167 5.88 24.42 -7.08
C ASP A 167 4.79 24.60 -5.99
N TRP A 168 5.13 24.85 -4.73
CA TRP A 168 4.15 25.15 -3.66
C TRP A 168 3.39 26.46 -3.90
N GLU A 169 3.96 27.40 -4.67
CA GLU A 169 3.32 28.66 -5.04
C GLU A 169 2.32 28.50 -6.21
N ARG A 170 2.48 27.43 -6.99
CA ARG A 170 1.61 27.16 -8.15
C ARG A 170 0.23 26.69 -7.67
N PRO A 171 -0.87 27.05 -8.37
CA PRO A 171 -2.17 26.49 -8.06
C PRO A 171 -2.20 24.98 -8.35
N ALA A 172 -2.87 24.22 -7.49
CA ALA A 172 -3.18 22.82 -7.71
C ALA A 172 -4.68 22.67 -7.95
N SER A 173 -5.06 22.49 -9.20
CA SER A 173 -6.45 22.32 -9.66
C SER A 173 -6.71 20.86 -10.03
N GLY A 174 -7.92 20.37 -9.74
CA GLY A 174 -8.33 19.00 -10.05
C GLY A 174 -7.67 17.97 -9.13
N THR A 175 -7.54 16.73 -9.61
CA THR A 175 -6.87 15.62 -8.91
C THR A 175 -5.46 15.40 -9.48
N PRO A 176 -4.51 14.87 -8.69
CA PRO A 176 -3.22 14.49 -9.23
C PRO A 176 -3.35 13.33 -10.23
N THR A 177 -2.47 13.32 -11.21
CA THR A 177 -2.33 12.22 -12.17
C THR A 177 -1.61 11.06 -11.50
N LEU A 178 -2.38 10.04 -11.11
CA LEU A 178 -1.88 8.78 -10.55
C LEU A 178 -2.05 7.61 -11.53
N PRO A 179 -1.22 6.55 -11.41
CA PRO A 179 -1.50 5.27 -12.03
C PRO A 179 -2.89 4.73 -11.65
N PRO A 180 -3.60 4.01 -12.53
CA PRO A 180 -4.97 3.55 -12.32
C PRO A 180 -5.21 2.85 -10.98
N GLU A 181 -4.26 2.02 -10.53
CA GLU A 181 -4.32 1.26 -9.29
C GLU A 181 -4.37 2.14 -8.03
N TRP A 182 -3.88 3.39 -8.10
CA TRP A 182 -3.89 4.31 -6.97
C TRP A 182 -5.01 5.35 -7.04
N ARG A 183 -5.68 5.48 -8.19
CA ARG A 183 -6.76 6.47 -8.37
C ARG A 183 -7.96 6.23 -7.46
N GLU A 184 -8.25 4.97 -7.14
CA GLU A 184 -9.35 4.62 -6.24
C GLU A 184 -9.17 5.11 -4.80
N TYR A 185 -7.94 5.47 -4.41
CA TYR A 185 -7.65 6.04 -3.10
C TYR A 185 -7.92 7.55 -3.03
N LEU A 186 -8.12 8.22 -4.17
CA LEU A 186 -8.53 9.62 -4.23
C LEU A 186 -10.05 9.71 -4.15
N LEU A 187 -10.54 10.38 -3.13
CA LEU A 187 -11.96 10.53 -2.89
C LEU A 187 -12.47 11.80 -3.55
N GLU A 188 -13.61 11.70 -4.23
CA GLU A 188 -14.30 12.88 -4.78
C GLU A 188 -14.98 13.70 -3.68
N ALA A 189 -15.36 13.05 -2.59
CA ALA A 189 -15.95 13.64 -1.41
C ALA A 189 -15.46 12.89 -0.16
N PRO A 190 -15.31 13.56 1.00
CA PRO A 190 -14.93 12.90 2.24
C PRO A 190 -15.88 11.75 2.60
N LEU A 191 -15.33 10.62 3.03
CA LEU A 191 -16.11 9.52 3.58
C LEU A 191 -16.48 9.81 5.03
N ALA A 192 -17.76 9.66 5.38
CA ALA A 192 -18.25 9.76 6.74
C ALA A 192 -18.61 8.38 7.29
N GLY A 193 -18.16 8.09 8.50
CA GLY A 193 -18.48 6.88 9.24
C GLY A 193 -18.87 7.18 10.68
N THR A 194 -19.61 6.26 11.31
CA THR A 194 -19.99 6.31 12.73
C THR A 194 -19.42 5.10 13.43
N LEU A 195 -18.70 5.32 14.54
CA LEU A 195 -18.23 4.22 15.38
C LEU A 195 -19.45 3.58 16.07
N THR A 196 -19.70 2.30 15.79
CA THR A 196 -20.88 1.59 16.29
C THR A 196 -20.56 0.72 17.50
N GLU A 197 -19.33 0.23 17.62
CA GLU A 197 -18.95 -0.71 18.67
C GLU A 197 -17.45 -0.59 18.99
N TRP A 198 -17.09 -0.60 20.27
CA TRP A 198 -15.70 -0.74 20.69
C TRP A 198 -15.40 -2.22 20.96
N LEU A 199 -14.37 -2.76 20.32
CA LEU A 199 -14.05 -4.20 20.36
C LEU A 199 -12.96 -4.55 21.39
N GLY A 200 -12.37 -3.55 22.07
CA GLY A 200 -11.22 -3.75 22.96
C GLY A 200 -9.87 -3.68 22.23
N GLU A 201 -8.76 -3.64 22.98
CA GLU A 201 -7.37 -3.68 22.46
C GLU A 201 -7.02 -2.62 21.39
N GLY A 202 -7.68 -1.46 21.41
CA GLY A 202 -7.49 -0.47 20.35
C GLY A 202 -8.18 -0.87 19.05
N TYR A 203 -9.30 -1.59 19.09
CA TYR A 203 -10.11 -1.86 17.91
C TYR A 203 -11.54 -1.34 18.08
N ALA A 204 -12.09 -0.85 16.98
CA ALA A 204 -13.50 -0.47 16.89
C ALA A 204 -14.14 -0.99 15.60
N ARG A 205 -15.46 -1.12 15.63
CA ARG A 205 -16.31 -1.29 14.45
C ARG A 205 -16.87 0.07 14.07
N MET A 206 -16.71 0.43 12.80
CA MET A 206 -17.27 1.65 12.23
C MET A 206 -18.22 1.30 11.09
N TRP A 207 -19.39 1.93 11.06
CA TRP A 207 -20.34 1.85 9.95
C TRP A 207 -20.15 3.04 9.00
N PHE A 208 -20.25 2.80 7.70
CA PHE A 208 -20.12 3.82 6.66
C PHE A 208 -21.33 3.82 5.75
N ARG A 209 -21.78 5.01 5.36
CA ARG A 209 -22.89 5.16 4.40
C ARG A 209 -22.51 4.64 3.00
N ASP A 210 -21.26 4.83 2.60
CA ASP A 210 -20.72 4.39 1.30
C ASP A 210 -19.45 3.53 1.52
N GLY A 211 -19.66 2.35 2.10
CA GLY A 211 -18.56 1.43 2.43
C GLY A 211 -17.83 0.86 1.21
N GLY A 212 -18.44 0.89 0.01
CA GLY A 212 -17.87 0.34 -1.22
C GLY A 212 -16.59 1.03 -1.68
N ARG A 213 -16.31 2.23 -1.16
CA ARG A 213 -15.10 3.02 -1.47
C ARG A 213 -13.97 2.85 -0.48
N LEU A 214 -14.15 2.06 0.59
CA LEU A 214 -13.12 1.84 1.59
C LEU A 214 -12.02 0.94 1.03
N ARG A 215 -10.77 1.32 1.27
CA ARG A 215 -9.57 0.57 0.88
C ARG A 215 -8.57 0.47 2.03
N GLY A 216 -7.81 -0.62 2.05
CA GLY A 216 -6.77 -0.82 3.06
C GLY A 216 -5.75 0.31 3.05
N GLY A 217 -5.36 0.81 4.23
CA GLY A 217 -4.40 1.91 4.36
C GLY A 217 -4.98 3.32 4.29
N MET A 218 -6.28 3.48 4.02
CA MET A 218 -6.97 4.76 4.22
C MET A 218 -6.93 5.19 5.71
N ARG A 219 -6.87 6.50 5.95
CA ARG A 219 -6.87 7.10 7.30
C ARG A 219 -8.10 7.99 7.49
N PHE A 220 -8.67 7.97 8.69
CA PHE A 220 -9.76 8.86 9.10
C PHE A 220 -9.28 9.82 10.17
N VAL A 221 -10.01 10.92 10.33
CA VAL A 221 -9.93 11.82 11.48
C VAL A 221 -11.20 11.64 12.29
N MET A 222 -11.05 11.48 13.60
CA MET A 222 -12.19 11.34 14.50
C MET A 222 -12.59 12.71 15.02
N PHE A 223 -13.90 12.94 15.08
CA PHE A 223 -14.49 14.11 15.71
C PHE A 223 -15.27 13.64 16.94
N ASP A 224 -15.24 14.45 18.00
CA ASP A 224 -16.19 14.27 19.10
C ASP A 224 -17.62 14.64 18.65
N ALA A 225 -18.60 14.41 19.53
CA ALA A 225 -20.01 14.68 19.24
C ALA A 225 -20.28 16.15 18.93
N THR A 226 -19.47 17.08 19.44
CA THR A 226 -19.62 18.52 19.19
C THR A 226 -19.03 18.94 17.84
N ARG A 227 -18.13 18.13 17.26
CA ARG A 227 -17.35 18.41 16.04
C ARG A 227 -16.45 19.65 16.14
N GLU A 228 -16.33 20.24 17.31
CA GLU A 228 -15.58 21.48 17.52
C GLU A 228 -14.08 21.21 17.64
N THR A 229 -13.72 20.05 18.19
CA THR A 229 -12.33 19.64 18.37
C THR A 229 -12.03 18.38 17.57
N PRO A 230 -11.39 18.47 16.39
CA PRO A 230 -10.87 17.28 15.73
C PRO A 230 -9.87 16.62 16.67
N ARG A 231 -10.14 15.37 17.04
CA ARG A 231 -9.13 14.52 17.68
C ARG A 231 -8.48 13.72 16.58
N THR A 232 -7.27 14.11 16.21
CA THR A 232 -6.48 13.42 15.19
C THR A 232 -6.09 12.04 15.69
N ALA A 233 -6.98 11.07 15.54
CA ALA A 233 -6.65 9.66 15.62
C ALA A 233 -6.53 9.17 14.18
N SER A 234 -5.36 8.66 13.80
CA SER A 234 -5.25 7.92 12.54
C SER A 234 -5.92 6.57 12.75
N VAL A 235 -6.90 6.28 11.92
CA VAL A 235 -7.67 5.05 12.00
C VAL A 235 -7.25 4.17 10.82
N LYS A 236 -6.61 3.03 11.08
CA LYS A 236 -6.19 2.09 10.04
C LYS A 236 -7.29 1.07 9.77
N ILE A 237 -7.79 1.01 8.53
CA ILE A 237 -8.70 -0.05 8.10
C ILE A 237 -7.94 -1.38 8.03
N LEU A 238 -8.43 -2.38 8.74
CA LEU A 238 -7.89 -3.75 8.71
C LEU A 238 -8.67 -4.65 7.74
N CYS A 239 -9.98 -4.43 7.62
CA CYS A 239 -10.85 -5.19 6.72
C CYS A 239 -12.12 -4.35 6.41
N PRO A 240 -12.39 -4.03 5.14
CA PRO A 240 -13.67 -3.46 4.70
C PRO A 240 -14.64 -4.61 4.37
N CYS A 241 -15.51 -4.98 5.32
CA CYS A 241 -16.58 -5.94 5.07
C CYS A 241 -17.93 -5.21 5.15
N GLU A 242 -18.66 -5.16 4.04
CA GLU A 242 -20.08 -4.78 3.97
C GLU A 242 -20.52 -3.55 4.79
N GLY A 243 -19.94 -2.39 4.48
CA GLY A 243 -20.33 -1.15 5.16
C GLY A 243 -19.79 -1.05 6.60
N HIS A 244 -19.09 -2.07 7.08
CA HIS A 244 -18.35 -2.06 8.33
C HIS A 244 -16.84 -2.11 8.08
N ALA A 245 -16.07 -1.45 8.93
CA ALA A 245 -14.63 -1.66 9.00
C ALA A 245 -14.19 -1.98 10.42
N LYS A 246 -13.32 -2.99 10.54
CA LYS A 246 -12.49 -3.12 11.74
C LYS A 246 -11.38 -2.09 11.63
N VAL A 247 -11.31 -1.23 12.63
CA VAL A 247 -10.36 -0.12 12.64
C VAL A 247 -9.48 -0.11 13.88
N MET A 248 -8.24 0.32 13.71
CA MET A 248 -7.26 0.47 14.79
C MET A 248 -6.86 1.94 14.95
N PRO A 249 -7.08 2.59 16.11
CA PRO A 249 -6.51 3.89 16.42
C PRO A 249 -4.99 3.78 16.55
N VAL A 250 -4.27 4.65 15.86
CA VAL A 250 -2.80 4.70 15.90
C VAL A 250 -2.40 5.74 16.96
N ALA A 251 -2.48 5.37 18.25
CA ALA A 251 -1.83 6.02 19.41
C ALA A 251 -2.16 5.28 20.74
N ASP A 252 -1.23 5.28 21.70
CA ASP A 252 -1.41 4.74 23.07
C ASP A 252 -2.41 5.57 23.89
N TRP A 253 -3.71 5.39 23.65
CA TRP A 253 -4.76 6.07 24.40
C TRP A 253 -5.54 5.10 25.29
N ARG A 254 -5.53 5.37 26.61
CA ARG A 254 -6.65 5.02 27.47
C ARG A 254 -7.75 6.05 27.20
N LEU A 255 -8.78 5.65 26.46
CA LEU A 255 -10.03 6.41 26.40
C LEU A 255 -10.62 6.40 27.82
N GLU A 256 -10.48 7.48 28.59
CA GLU A 256 -11.38 7.72 29.73
C GLU A 256 -12.76 8.06 29.16
N VAL A 257 -13.51 7.03 28.81
CA VAL A 257 -14.94 7.17 28.53
C VAL A 257 -15.63 7.18 29.88
N ALA A 258 -15.91 8.37 30.40
CA ALA A 258 -16.91 8.51 31.46
C ALA A 258 -18.28 8.20 30.83
N TRP A 259 -18.61 6.91 30.73
CA TRP A 259 -19.98 6.46 30.52
C TRP A 259 -20.73 6.76 31.82
N ARG A 260 -21.44 7.90 31.88
CA ARG A 260 -22.51 8.08 32.86
C ARG A 260 -23.82 7.69 32.18
N PRO A 261 -24.45 6.57 32.56
CA PRO A 261 -25.83 6.32 32.19
C PRO A 261 -26.66 7.46 32.79
N ARG A 262 -27.31 8.25 31.94
CA ARG A 262 -28.34 9.18 32.39
C ARG A 262 -29.55 8.32 32.77
N GLY A 263 -29.74 8.08 34.06
CA GLY A 263 -30.82 7.24 34.58
C GLY A 263 -30.60 6.61 35.96
N ALA A 264 -29.46 6.84 36.64
CA ALA A 264 -29.23 6.38 38.01
C ALA A 264 -29.09 7.54 39.00
N GLN A 265 -30.12 8.38 39.06
CA GLN A 265 -30.48 9.13 40.27
C GLN A 265 -31.99 9.02 40.38
N ASP A 266 -32.46 8.12 41.25
CA ASP A 266 -33.50 8.41 42.23
C ASP A 266 -33.94 7.12 42.94
N ALA A 267 -33.39 6.92 44.14
CA ALA A 267 -34.06 6.24 45.23
C ALA A 267 -33.53 6.78 46.57
N GLY A 268 -34.10 7.90 47.01
CA GLY A 268 -34.30 8.18 48.43
C GLY A 268 -33.50 9.35 49.04
N ASP A 269 -34.04 10.56 48.95
CA ASP A 269 -34.10 11.47 50.11
C ASP A 269 -35.24 12.50 49.94
N PRO A 270 -36.30 12.49 50.77
CA PRO A 270 -37.33 13.51 50.73
C PRO A 270 -37.07 14.57 51.81
N GLY A 271 -36.74 15.80 51.40
CA GLY A 271 -37.10 16.94 52.23
C GLY A 271 -36.35 18.24 52.01
N ARG A 272 -37.13 19.28 51.68
CA ARG A 272 -36.84 20.73 51.71
C ARG A 272 -36.04 21.23 50.51
N GLY A 273 -36.48 22.22 49.73
CA GLY A 273 -37.57 23.17 49.88
C GLY A 273 -37.11 24.48 49.24
N ALA A 274 -37.90 24.99 48.29
CA ALA A 274 -37.95 26.36 47.77
C ALA A 274 -36.64 26.99 47.20
N GLU A 275 -36.60 27.25 45.90
CA GLU A 275 -36.97 28.54 45.29
C GLU A 275 -36.98 28.39 43.76
N ALA A 276 -38.04 28.91 43.13
CA ALA A 276 -38.34 28.75 41.72
C ALA A 276 -38.07 30.07 40.97
N GLU A 277 -37.13 30.04 40.04
CA GLU A 277 -37.05 30.99 38.93
C GLU A 277 -37.47 30.26 37.64
N GLY A 278 -38.36 30.91 36.90
CA GLY A 278 -39.03 30.33 35.75
C GLY A 278 -38.16 30.28 34.50
N GLN A 279 -38.29 29.18 33.75
CA GLN A 279 -38.10 29.20 32.32
C GLN A 279 -39.05 28.18 31.67
N ALA A 280 -39.79 28.66 30.67
CA ALA A 280 -40.80 27.91 29.93
C ALA A 280 -40.20 26.73 29.15
N PRO A 281 -40.98 25.66 28.89
CA PRO A 281 -40.49 24.49 28.18
C PRO A 281 -40.37 24.79 26.68
N PHE A 282 -39.20 24.52 26.12
CA PHE A 282 -39.09 24.33 24.67
C PHE A 282 -39.67 22.98 24.31
N ASP A 283 -40.68 23.03 23.44
CA ASP A 283 -41.25 21.90 22.75
C ASP A 283 -40.19 21.04 22.07
N THR A 284 -40.46 19.74 22.11
CA THR A 284 -39.86 18.69 21.31
C THR A 284 -39.79 19.08 19.83
N ALA A 285 -38.57 19.29 19.33
CA ALA A 285 -38.30 19.23 17.91
C ALA A 285 -38.07 17.76 17.53
N ASP A 286 -39.12 17.14 17.00
CA ASP A 286 -39.00 15.98 16.12
C ASP A 286 -38.12 16.35 14.93
N LEU A 287 -37.07 15.57 14.69
CA LEU A 287 -36.33 15.60 13.44
C LEU A 287 -36.81 14.41 12.62
N GLU A 288 -37.93 14.62 11.92
CA GLU A 288 -38.41 13.72 10.87
C GLU A 288 -37.33 13.64 9.78
N LEU A 289 -36.71 12.46 9.66
CA LEU A 289 -35.95 12.09 8.49
C LEU A 289 -36.97 11.83 7.37
N GLY A 290 -37.15 12.83 6.51
CA GLY A 290 -38.09 12.77 5.40
C GLY A 290 -37.90 11.56 4.49
N ASP A 291 -39.05 11.00 4.11
CA ASP A 291 -39.25 9.98 3.08
C ASP A 291 -38.49 10.27 1.78
N VAL A 292 -37.51 9.41 1.48
CA VAL A 292 -37.21 9.01 0.11
C VAL A 292 -37.26 7.48 0.08
N GLY A 293 -38.49 6.97 0.03
CA GLY A 293 -38.79 5.57 -0.19
C GLY A 293 -38.41 5.14 -1.61
N VAL A 294 -37.24 4.55 -1.74
CA VAL A 294 -37.09 3.29 -2.48
C VAL A 294 -36.26 2.41 -1.56
N ALA A 295 -36.91 1.45 -0.89
CA ALA A 295 -36.19 0.43 -0.15
C ALA A 295 -35.20 -0.23 -1.13
N PRO A 296 -33.88 -0.10 -0.93
CA PRO A 296 -32.94 -0.84 -1.76
C PRO A 296 -33.30 -2.31 -1.60
N ALA A 297 -33.44 -3.02 -2.72
CA ALA A 297 -33.61 -4.46 -2.72
C ALA A 297 -32.61 -5.03 -1.71
N ALA A 298 -33.11 -5.72 -0.68
CA ALA A 298 -32.29 -6.20 0.42
C ALA A 298 -31.05 -6.86 -0.17
N MET A 299 -29.89 -6.23 0.04
CA MET A 299 -28.65 -6.80 -0.43
C MET A 299 -28.55 -8.21 0.18
N PRO A 300 -28.18 -9.22 -0.62
CA PRO A 300 -27.96 -10.54 -0.06
C PRO A 300 -26.94 -10.41 1.09
N PRO A 301 -27.17 -11.11 2.21
CA PRO A 301 -26.25 -11.07 3.34
C PRO A 301 -24.83 -11.44 2.90
N PRO A 302 -23.81 -11.04 3.67
CA PRO A 302 -22.43 -11.34 3.34
C PRO A 302 -22.24 -12.80 3.07
N ALA A 303 -21.50 -13.09 2.00
CA ALA A 303 -20.91 -14.41 1.83
C ALA A 303 -20.13 -14.71 3.12
N ALA A 304 -20.58 -15.71 3.87
CA ALA A 304 -19.93 -16.11 5.10
C ALA A 304 -18.48 -16.46 4.80
N THR A 305 -17.55 -16.01 5.65
CA THR A 305 -16.14 -16.35 5.50
C THR A 305 -15.98 -17.87 5.50
N PRO A 306 -15.29 -18.46 4.51
CA PRO A 306 -15.16 -19.90 4.44
C PRO A 306 -14.42 -20.44 5.66
N PRO A 307 -14.92 -21.49 6.33
CA PRO A 307 -14.22 -22.12 7.43
C PRO A 307 -12.88 -22.71 6.95
N VAL A 308 -11.83 -22.44 7.72
CA VAL A 308 -10.52 -23.07 7.54
C VAL A 308 -10.50 -24.37 8.36
N ARG A 309 -10.26 -25.49 7.68
CA ARG A 309 -10.20 -26.84 8.24
C ARG A 309 -8.78 -27.38 8.13
N TYR A 310 -8.38 -28.13 9.13
CA TYR A 310 -7.04 -28.68 9.25
C TYR A 310 -7.11 -30.18 9.01
N LEU A 311 -6.27 -30.70 8.10
CA LEU A 311 -6.08 -32.14 7.92
C LEU A 311 -4.73 -32.53 8.51
N GLU A 312 -4.71 -33.59 9.31
CA GLU A 312 -3.46 -34.15 9.85
C GLU A 312 -2.43 -34.37 8.74
N GLU A 313 -1.15 -34.21 9.06
CA GLU A 313 -0.05 -34.45 8.11
C GLU A 313 -0.27 -35.80 7.41
N MET A 314 -0.26 -35.77 6.08
CA MET A 314 -0.47 -36.92 5.20
C MET A 314 -1.86 -37.58 5.24
N ALA A 315 -2.84 -37.08 5.99
CA ALA A 315 -4.20 -37.66 6.00
C ALA A 315 -4.83 -37.70 4.61
N ALA A 316 -5.60 -38.73 4.31
CA ALA A 316 -6.35 -38.79 3.05
C ALA A 316 -7.35 -37.63 2.95
N TRP A 317 -7.64 -37.18 1.73
CA TRP A 317 -8.72 -36.22 1.51
C TRP A 317 -10.07 -36.81 1.93
N PRO A 318 -11.02 -35.97 2.35
CA PRO A 318 -12.38 -36.43 2.59
C PRO A 318 -12.88 -37.21 1.36
N PRO A 319 -13.41 -38.43 1.54
CA PRO A 319 -13.69 -39.36 0.45
C PRO A 319 -14.74 -38.84 -0.53
N GLU A 320 -15.54 -37.86 -0.12
CA GLU A 320 -16.46 -37.12 -1.00
C GLU A 320 -15.76 -36.41 -2.16
N TYR A 321 -14.45 -36.10 -2.07
CA TYR A 321 -13.65 -35.46 -3.11
C TYR A 321 -12.71 -36.44 -3.83
N SER A 322 -13.20 -37.61 -4.21
CA SER A 322 -12.40 -38.67 -4.84
C SER A 322 -12.46 -38.71 -6.37
N ARG A 323 -13.38 -37.97 -7.00
CA ARG A 323 -13.54 -37.98 -8.46
C ARG A 323 -12.62 -36.95 -9.09
N PRO A 324 -11.94 -37.24 -10.22
CA PRO A 324 -11.20 -36.23 -10.96
C PRO A 324 -12.08 -35.05 -11.36
N ALA A 325 -11.61 -33.83 -11.16
CA ALA A 325 -12.32 -32.64 -11.59
C ALA A 325 -12.16 -32.40 -13.10
N PRO A 326 -13.25 -32.13 -13.84
CA PRO A 326 -13.16 -31.45 -15.12
C PRO A 326 -12.42 -30.10 -14.99
N PRO A 327 -11.72 -29.67 -16.05
CA PRO A 327 -11.12 -28.35 -16.08
C PRO A 327 -12.18 -27.26 -15.91
N MET A 328 -11.79 -26.14 -15.29
CA MET A 328 -12.68 -24.99 -15.14
C MET A 328 -12.75 -24.20 -16.44
N THR A 329 -13.91 -23.59 -16.70
CA THR A 329 -14.01 -22.61 -17.78
C THR A 329 -13.20 -21.36 -17.42
N PRO A 330 -12.73 -20.56 -18.39
CA PRO A 330 -12.02 -19.31 -18.09
C PRO A 330 -12.82 -18.36 -17.19
N ALA A 331 -14.14 -18.31 -17.37
CA ALA A 331 -15.03 -17.48 -16.56
C ALA A 331 -15.13 -17.97 -15.10
N ASP A 332 -15.18 -19.29 -14.88
CA ASP A 332 -15.18 -19.86 -13.53
C ASP A 332 -13.83 -19.67 -12.86
N GLN A 333 -12.73 -19.76 -13.62
CA GLN A 333 -11.38 -19.52 -13.11
C GLN A 333 -11.21 -18.06 -12.67
N GLU A 334 -11.65 -17.09 -13.49
CA GLU A 334 -11.61 -15.67 -13.15
C GLU A 334 -12.43 -15.38 -11.89
N ARG A 335 -13.64 -15.94 -11.79
CA ARG A 335 -14.47 -15.78 -10.60
C ARG A 335 -13.83 -16.40 -9.37
N PHE A 336 -13.25 -17.59 -9.50
CA PHE A 336 -12.54 -18.25 -8.41
C PHE A 336 -11.37 -17.39 -7.89
N VAL A 337 -10.60 -16.76 -8.78
CA VAL A 337 -9.49 -15.87 -8.37
C VAL A 337 -9.98 -14.70 -7.51
N ILE A 338 -11.14 -14.12 -7.84
CA ILE A 338 -11.77 -13.05 -7.05
C ILE A 338 -12.14 -13.56 -5.66
N GLU A 339 -12.83 -14.71 -5.57
CA GLU A 339 -13.23 -15.31 -4.30
C GLU A 339 -12.01 -15.75 -3.46
N TRP A 340 -10.99 -16.29 -4.11
CA TRP A 340 -9.75 -16.72 -3.46
C TRP A 340 -9.00 -15.54 -2.87
N SER A 341 -8.93 -14.39 -3.55
CA SER A 341 -8.30 -13.18 -3.01
C SER A 341 -8.92 -12.75 -1.67
N ALA A 342 -10.24 -12.85 -1.56
CA ALA A 342 -10.96 -12.56 -0.31
C ALA A 342 -10.69 -13.64 0.76
N ALA A 343 -10.76 -14.92 0.40
CA ALA A 343 -10.55 -16.04 1.32
C ALA A 343 -9.08 -16.15 1.81
N ALA A 344 -8.11 -15.87 0.96
CA ALA A 344 -6.68 -15.98 1.25
C ALA A 344 -6.26 -15.09 2.42
N SER A 345 -6.80 -13.87 2.49
CA SER A 345 -6.55 -12.97 3.62
C SER A 345 -7.00 -13.57 4.97
N ASN A 346 -8.11 -14.30 4.98
CA ASN A 346 -8.59 -15.00 6.17
C ASN A 346 -7.73 -16.23 6.49
N VAL A 347 -7.28 -16.96 5.47
CA VAL A 347 -6.33 -18.08 5.63
C VAL A 347 -5.04 -17.60 6.30
N GLU A 348 -4.47 -16.48 5.87
CA GLU A 348 -3.24 -15.92 6.46
C GLU A 348 -3.41 -15.49 7.92
N GLN A 349 -4.60 -15.00 8.29
CA GLN A 349 -4.89 -14.61 9.67
C GLN A 349 -5.05 -15.82 10.60
N ILE A 350 -5.60 -16.92 10.09
CA ILE A 350 -5.93 -18.10 10.90
C ILE A 350 -4.76 -19.10 10.94
N VAL A 351 -4.04 -19.25 9.83
CA VAL A 351 -2.94 -20.21 9.68
C VAL A 351 -1.63 -19.52 10.07
N GLY A 352 -1.26 -19.65 11.34
CA GLY A 352 0.05 -19.28 11.85
C GLY A 352 0.90 -20.50 12.24
N ALA A 353 2.12 -20.23 12.71
CA ALA A 353 3.05 -21.25 13.21
C ALA A 353 2.39 -22.18 14.25
N SER A 354 1.61 -21.64 15.18
CA SER A 354 0.96 -22.44 16.23
C SER A 354 -0.06 -23.46 15.70
N GLN A 355 -0.74 -23.13 14.61
CA GLN A 355 -1.72 -24.01 13.96
C GLN A 355 -1.01 -25.10 13.17
N LEU A 356 0.04 -24.73 12.43
CA LEU A 356 0.87 -25.68 11.68
C LEU A 356 1.58 -26.66 12.60
N SER A 357 2.07 -26.21 13.76
CA SER A 357 2.66 -27.06 14.79
C SER A 357 1.71 -28.12 15.35
N ARG A 358 0.38 -27.94 15.24
CA ARG A 358 -0.61 -28.96 15.63
C ARG A 358 -0.86 -30.01 14.54
N LEU A 359 -0.58 -29.69 13.28
CA LEU A 359 -0.81 -30.59 12.14
C LEU A 359 0.23 -31.69 12.03
N SER A 360 1.46 -31.39 12.44
CA SER A 360 2.58 -32.30 12.36
C SER A 360 3.33 -32.27 13.68
N ARG A 361 3.57 -33.45 14.27
CA ARG A 361 4.41 -33.59 15.46
C ARG A 361 5.79 -32.97 15.24
N TRP A 362 6.32 -33.08 14.03
CA TRP A 362 7.60 -32.50 13.65
C TRP A 362 7.51 -30.99 13.41
N ALA A 363 6.35 -30.50 12.94
CA ALA A 363 6.11 -29.07 12.91
C ALA A 363 6.11 -28.46 14.32
N ALA A 364 5.72 -29.20 15.36
CA ALA A 364 5.76 -28.68 16.72
C ALA A 364 7.17 -28.27 17.19
N GLU A 365 8.20 -28.99 16.75
CA GLU A 365 9.59 -28.77 17.19
C GLU A 365 10.28 -27.68 16.36
N GLU A 366 10.02 -27.63 15.06
CA GLU A 366 10.79 -26.79 14.12
C GLU A 366 9.97 -25.62 13.51
N THR A 367 8.63 -25.73 13.48
CA THR A 367 7.74 -24.69 12.91
C THR A 367 7.48 -23.46 13.79
N PRO A 368 7.79 -23.41 15.09
CA PRO A 368 7.78 -22.13 15.81
C PRO A 368 8.66 -21.04 15.16
N GLN A 369 9.65 -21.45 14.35
CA GLN A 369 10.50 -20.56 13.54
C GLN A 369 10.03 -20.37 12.09
N ALA A 370 8.95 -21.02 11.66
CA ALA A 370 8.44 -20.87 10.30
C ALA A 370 7.82 -19.49 10.13
N ASP A 371 8.54 -18.61 9.45
CA ASP A 371 8.03 -17.33 9.01
C ASP A 371 7.15 -17.54 7.76
N LEU A 372 5.84 -17.30 7.91
CA LEU A 372 4.92 -17.32 6.79
C LEU A 372 4.90 -15.90 6.20
N PRO A 373 5.49 -15.66 5.02
CA PRO A 373 5.62 -14.31 4.50
C PRO A 373 4.23 -13.73 4.25
N ARG A 374 4.04 -12.44 4.53
CA ARG A 374 2.77 -11.77 4.28
C ARG A 374 2.36 -11.92 2.81
N GLY A 375 1.10 -12.28 2.54
CA GLY A 375 0.62 -12.53 1.17
C GLY A 375 0.87 -13.96 0.66
N TRP A 376 1.42 -14.87 1.48
CA TRP A 376 1.75 -16.22 1.03
C TRP A 376 0.54 -17.00 0.51
N ALA A 377 -0.66 -16.82 1.09
CA ALA A 377 -1.84 -17.56 0.65
C ALA A 377 -2.41 -16.94 -0.64
N ALA A 378 -2.36 -15.61 -0.75
CA ALA A 378 -2.83 -14.89 -1.93
C ALA A 378 -1.99 -15.22 -3.18
N GLY A 379 -0.70 -15.54 -2.99
CA GLY A 379 0.20 -15.97 -4.07
C GLY A 379 0.02 -17.42 -4.53
N LEU A 380 -0.80 -18.24 -3.86
CA LEU A 380 -0.97 -19.64 -4.23
C LEU A 380 -1.78 -19.78 -5.52
N ARG A 381 -1.23 -20.53 -6.47
CA ARG A 381 -1.97 -21.00 -7.64
C ARG A 381 -2.71 -22.30 -7.31
N LEU A 382 -4.04 -22.25 -7.34
CA LEU A 382 -4.89 -23.38 -7.06
C LEU A 382 -5.50 -23.93 -8.36
N ASP A 383 -5.19 -25.18 -8.71
CA ASP A 383 -5.70 -25.86 -9.90
C ASP A 383 -6.73 -26.94 -9.50
N PRO A 384 -7.82 -27.15 -10.27
CA PRO A 384 -8.84 -28.13 -9.95
C PRO A 384 -8.29 -29.56 -10.07
N THR A 385 -8.35 -30.32 -8.98
CA THR A 385 -7.88 -31.71 -8.95
C THR A 385 -9.03 -32.70 -8.80
N HIS A 386 -9.94 -32.41 -7.87
CA HIS A 386 -11.03 -33.32 -7.51
C HIS A 386 -12.40 -32.64 -7.52
N ALA A 387 -13.45 -33.42 -7.62
CA ALA A 387 -14.83 -32.96 -7.50
C ALA A 387 -15.67 -33.92 -6.66
N ASP A 388 -16.70 -33.39 -6.02
CA ASP A 388 -17.71 -34.21 -5.34
C ASP A 388 -18.92 -34.54 -6.21
N ALA A 389 -19.90 -35.24 -5.63
CA ALA A 389 -21.12 -35.64 -6.33
C ALA A 389 -22.02 -34.45 -6.71
N GLN A 390 -21.87 -33.32 -6.01
CA GLN A 390 -22.60 -32.08 -6.22
C GLN A 390 -21.91 -31.16 -7.23
N GLY A 391 -20.75 -31.56 -7.77
CA GLY A 391 -20.00 -30.78 -8.75
C GLY A 391 -19.09 -29.71 -8.13
N ARG A 392 -18.98 -29.63 -6.81
CA ARG A 392 -18.01 -28.73 -6.15
C ARG A 392 -16.61 -29.19 -6.46
N ARG A 393 -15.72 -28.25 -6.74
CA ARG A 393 -14.32 -28.49 -7.13
C ARG A 393 -13.41 -28.32 -5.94
N VAL A 394 -12.45 -29.20 -5.78
CA VAL A 394 -11.29 -29.01 -4.92
C VAL A 394 -10.16 -28.46 -5.77
N LEU A 395 -9.83 -27.19 -5.55
CA LEU A 395 -8.68 -26.56 -6.17
C LEU A 395 -7.49 -26.61 -5.22
N TRP A 396 -6.35 -27.07 -5.71
CA TRP A 396 -5.20 -27.47 -4.91
C TRP A 396 -3.94 -26.72 -5.37
N THR A 397 -3.08 -26.33 -4.43
CA THR A 397 -1.75 -25.75 -4.74
C THR A 397 -0.70 -26.81 -5.11
N HIS A 398 -0.34 -26.91 -6.38
CA HIS A 398 0.77 -27.77 -6.82
C HIS A 398 2.14 -27.08 -6.71
N GLU A 399 2.16 -25.76 -6.52
CA GLU A 399 3.41 -25.00 -6.50
C GLU A 399 4.11 -25.08 -5.14
N THR A 400 4.97 -26.08 -5.01
CA THR A 400 5.91 -26.25 -3.89
C THR A 400 6.92 -25.09 -3.77
N ALA A 401 7.19 -24.38 -4.87
CA ALA A 401 8.19 -23.31 -4.92
C ALA A 401 7.72 -21.98 -4.32
N ALA A 402 6.43 -21.68 -4.39
CA ALA A 402 5.85 -20.40 -3.93
C ALA A 402 5.35 -20.46 -2.48
N GLY A 403 5.06 -21.66 -1.98
CA GLY A 403 4.61 -21.86 -0.60
C GLY A 403 5.73 -21.67 0.44
N PRO A 404 5.38 -21.33 1.69
CA PRO A 404 6.34 -21.27 2.78
C PRO A 404 7.00 -22.64 2.97
N LYS A 405 8.34 -22.65 2.97
CA LYS A 405 9.13 -23.84 3.21
C LYS A 405 9.13 -24.14 4.70
N LEU A 406 8.72 -25.35 5.05
CA LEU A 406 8.81 -25.80 6.43
C LEU A 406 10.17 -26.48 6.68
N PRO A 407 10.78 -26.27 7.85
CA PRO A 407 12.00 -26.96 8.21
C PRO A 407 11.83 -28.48 8.19
N ALA A 408 12.90 -29.14 7.74
CA ALA A 408 12.96 -30.58 7.53
C ALA A 408 14.06 -31.19 8.40
N HIS A 409 13.71 -32.26 9.12
CA HIS A 409 14.66 -33.02 9.95
C HIS A 409 15.72 -33.78 9.12
N VAL A 410 15.47 -33.99 7.82
CA VAL A 410 16.44 -34.55 6.86
C VAL A 410 16.46 -33.64 5.63
N PRO A 411 17.64 -33.27 5.09
CA PRO A 411 17.77 -32.41 3.91
C PRO A 411 16.99 -32.87 2.66
N ILE A 412 16.57 -34.14 2.62
CA ILE A 412 15.90 -34.78 1.48
C ILE A 412 14.37 -34.63 1.55
N VAL A 413 13.79 -34.41 2.74
CA VAL A 413 12.32 -34.38 2.91
C VAL A 413 11.84 -32.94 2.91
N HIS A 414 11.49 -32.40 1.75
CA HIS A 414 10.84 -31.09 1.69
C HIS A 414 9.39 -31.20 2.15
N ARG A 415 9.02 -30.32 3.09
CA ARG A 415 7.65 -30.18 3.58
C ARG A 415 7.08 -28.84 3.11
N HIS A 416 5.85 -28.89 2.63
CA HIS A 416 5.13 -27.73 2.14
C HIS A 416 3.79 -27.59 2.84
N VAL A 417 3.41 -26.36 3.13
CA VAL A 417 2.03 -26.05 3.48
C VAL A 417 1.20 -26.21 2.22
N VAL A 418 0.24 -27.13 2.27
CA VAL A 418 -0.70 -27.37 1.17
C VAL A 418 -2.04 -26.79 1.55
N VAL A 419 -2.61 -26.02 0.63
CA VAL A 419 -3.93 -25.42 0.77
C VAL A 419 -4.82 -25.94 -0.36
N ALA A 420 -6.05 -26.29 -0.01
CA ALA A 420 -7.09 -26.62 -0.99
C ALA A 420 -8.38 -25.86 -0.69
N ALA A 421 -8.98 -25.28 -1.72
CA ALA A 421 -10.26 -24.60 -1.63
C ALA A 421 -11.37 -25.48 -2.23
N VAL A 422 -12.48 -25.66 -1.50
CA VAL A 422 -13.70 -26.26 -2.04
C VAL A 422 -14.55 -25.16 -2.62
N TYR A 423 -14.63 -25.11 -3.95
CA TYR A 423 -15.34 -24.09 -4.70
C TYR A 423 -16.62 -24.67 -5.32
N ASP A 424 -17.75 -24.06 -4.99
CA ASP A 424 -19.04 -24.35 -5.60
C ASP A 424 -19.18 -23.52 -6.88
N ILE A 425 -19.13 -24.17 -8.04
CA ILE A 425 -19.20 -23.51 -9.36
C ILE A 425 -20.56 -22.83 -9.56
N GLU A 426 -21.66 -23.48 -9.13
CA GLU A 426 -23.00 -22.96 -9.36
C GLU A 426 -23.26 -21.72 -8.49
N ARG A 427 -22.86 -21.79 -7.22
CA ARG A 427 -23.03 -20.69 -6.26
C ARG A 427 -21.94 -19.63 -6.35
N ARG A 428 -20.81 -19.96 -7.01
CA ARG A 428 -19.62 -19.10 -7.16
C ARG A 428 -19.06 -18.64 -5.82
N VAL A 429 -18.98 -19.56 -4.86
CA VAL A 429 -18.46 -19.31 -3.51
C VAL A 429 -17.48 -20.39 -3.09
N ILE A 430 -16.54 -20.03 -2.23
CA ILE A 430 -15.69 -21.00 -1.55
C ILE A 430 -16.45 -21.49 -0.30
N ASP A 431 -16.75 -22.78 -0.25
CA ASP A 431 -17.48 -23.40 0.86
C ASP A 431 -16.58 -23.69 2.05
N ALA A 432 -15.31 -24.03 1.81
CA ALA A 432 -14.32 -24.36 2.84
C ALA A 432 -12.89 -24.25 2.29
N VAL A 433 -11.92 -24.03 3.17
CA VAL A 433 -10.50 -24.12 2.86
C VAL A 433 -9.87 -25.18 3.75
N TYR A 434 -9.16 -26.13 3.16
CA TYR A 434 -8.38 -27.14 3.87
C TYR A 434 -6.90 -26.76 3.87
N VAL A 435 -6.24 -26.95 5.01
CA VAL A 435 -4.82 -26.69 5.20
C VAL A 435 -4.18 -27.94 5.79
N THR A 436 -3.08 -28.38 5.18
CA THR A 436 -2.32 -29.55 5.62
C THR A 436 -0.84 -29.37 5.34
N ILE A 437 -0.03 -30.33 5.79
CA ILE A 437 1.40 -30.42 5.49
C ILE A 437 1.61 -31.71 4.71
N ARG A 438 2.33 -31.63 3.59
CA ARG A 438 2.73 -32.79 2.77
C ARG A 438 4.24 -32.82 2.59
N GLY A 439 4.80 -34.04 2.60
CA GLY A 439 6.21 -34.32 2.35
C GLY A 439 6.41 -35.03 1.01
N TRP A 440 7.53 -34.74 0.35
CA TRP A 440 7.80 -35.12 -1.05
C TRP A 440 8.14 -36.60 -1.31
N ALA A 441 8.32 -37.44 -0.29
CA ALA A 441 8.85 -38.80 -0.51
C ALA A 441 7.84 -39.79 -1.11
N GLU A 442 6.56 -39.42 -1.25
CA GLU A 442 5.48 -40.36 -1.61
C GLU A 442 4.46 -39.81 -2.65
N GLU A 443 4.73 -38.66 -3.29
CA GLU A 443 4.14 -38.34 -4.61
C GLU A 443 5.04 -38.93 -5.71
#